data_AF-A0A378TBQ2-F1
#
_entry.id   AF-A0A378TBQ2-F1
#
_cell.length_a   1.000
_cell.length_b   1.000
_cell.length_c   1.000
_cell.angle_alpha   90.00
_cell.angle_beta   90.00
_cell.angle_gamma   90.00
#
_symmetry.space_group_name_H-M   'P 1'
#
loop_
_entity.id
_entity.type
_entity.pdbx_description
1 polymer ?
#
loop_
_entity_poly.entity_id
_entity_poly.type
_entity_poly.pdbx_seq_one_letter_code
_entity_poly.pdbx_strand_id
1 'polypeptide(L)'
;MEATLKVVAETGVKSVTHRRVCSVANMSLGTVNYHYRDLNDLLLDSFAFYVERVSVAYENSFSTARNDEELADAVLALIDSLADDSDTAILMWELYVEAARDRRYRMLVRKWSVRAKSGVAAYCGATTATAIEALWDGAVMQRIVGDAYLPDDELRRVILSIIRSDPLRHYPDGRTMAAR
;
A
#
# COMPACT_ATOMS: atom_id res chain seq x y z
N MET A 1 -6.56 15.86 8.39
CA MET A 1 -6.30 14.48 7.92
C MET A 1 -4.86 14.31 7.52
N GLU A 2 -4.32 15.04 6.53
CA GLU A 2 -2.89 15.00 6.18
C GLU A 2 -1.96 15.31 7.36
N ALA A 3 -2.24 16.39 8.10
CA ALA A 3 -1.50 16.71 9.32
C ALA A 3 -1.57 15.59 10.38
N THR A 4 -2.70 14.88 10.46
CA THR A 4 -2.84 13.72 11.35
C THR A 4 -1.92 12.59 10.91
N LEU A 5 -1.94 12.23 9.62
CA LEU A 5 -1.07 11.19 9.06
C LEU A 5 0.41 11.54 9.23
N LYS A 6 0.79 12.80 9.01
CA LYS A 6 2.15 13.27 9.27
C LYS A 6 2.57 13.03 10.72
N VAL A 7 1.71 13.39 11.68
CA VAL A 7 2.01 13.14 13.11
C VAL A 7 2.08 11.64 13.41
N VAL A 8 1.23 10.81 12.79
CA VAL A 8 1.29 9.35 12.93
C VAL A 8 2.62 8.82 12.40
N ALA A 9 3.05 9.20 11.20
CA ALA A 9 4.32 8.75 10.63
C ALA A 9 5.52 9.16 11.51
N GLU A 10 5.50 10.37 12.07
CA GLU A 10 6.58 10.87 12.93
C GLU A 10 6.62 10.27 14.33
N THR A 11 5.47 9.92 14.92
CA THR A 11 5.37 9.65 16.37
C THR A 11 4.61 8.38 16.75
N GLY A 12 4.03 7.69 15.78
CA GLY A 12 3.14 6.53 15.96
C GLY A 12 1.72 6.92 16.40
N VAL A 13 0.73 6.04 16.14
CA VAL A 13 -0.70 6.34 16.40
C VAL A 13 -0.97 6.69 17.86
N LYS A 14 -0.31 5.99 18.80
CA LYS A 14 -0.53 6.17 20.25
C LYS A 14 -0.09 7.53 20.78
N SER A 15 0.81 8.21 20.08
CA SER A 15 1.38 9.50 20.50
C SER A 15 0.61 10.70 19.96
N VAL A 16 -0.39 10.46 19.09
CA VAL A 16 -1.16 11.53 18.45
C VAL A 16 -2.02 12.24 19.50
N THR A 17 -2.05 13.58 19.43
CA THR A 17 -2.97 14.41 20.22
C THR A 17 -3.57 15.50 19.35
N HIS A 18 -4.79 15.94 19.68
CA HIS A 18 -5.44 17.07 18.98
C HIS A 18 -4.55 18.31 18.91
N ARG A 19 -3.84 18.64 20.01
CA ARG A 19 -2.93 19.79 20.06
C ARG A 19 -1.79 19.65 19.05
N ARG A 20 -1.17 18.48 18.95
CA ARG A 20 -0.07 18.24 18.00
C ARG A 20 -0.58 18.32 16.57
N VAL A 21 -1.73 17.70 16.26
CA VAL A 21 -2.35 17.78 14.94
C VAL A 21 -2.69 19.22 14.56
N CYS A 22 -3.30 19.99 15.46
CA CYS A 22 -3.63 21.40 15.26
C CYS A 22 -2.37 22.23 14.95
N SER A 23 -1.28 21.98 15.70
CA SER A 23 0.00 22.65 15.49
C SER A 23 0.59 22.34 14.11
N VAL A 24 0.53 21.09 13.65
CA VAL A 24 1.03 20.69 12.31
C VAL A 24 0.13 21.23 11.20
N ALA A 25 -1.18 21.28 11.42
CA ALA A 25 -2.15 21.80 10.45
C ALA A 25 -2.22 23.33 10.40
N ASN A 26 -1.56 24.03 11.33
CA ASN A 26 -1.72 25.47 11.57
C ASN A 26 -3.20 25.88 11.77
N MET A 27 -3.93 25.11 12.58
CA MET A 27 -5.36 25.29 12.86
C MET A 27 -5.63 25.46 14.35
N SER A 28 -6.76 26.09 14.68
CA SER A 28 -7.22 26.17 16.08
C SER A 28 -7.84 24.84 16.53
N LEU A 29 -7.80 24.57 17.84
CA LEU A 29 -8.49 23.41 18.42
C LEU A 29 -10.01 23.44 18.15
N GLY A 30 -10.61 24.64 18.15
CA GLY A 30 -12.03 24.82 17.85
C GLY A 30 -12.39 24.36 16.44
N THR A 31 -11.50 24.53 15.46
CA THR A 31 -11.72 24.10 14.08
C THR A 31 -11.72 22.58 13.97
N VAL A 32 -10.79 21.89 14.64
CA VAL A 32 -10.75 20.41 14.61
C VAL A 32 -11.93 19.82 15.37
N ASN A 33 -12.27 20.37 16.54
CA ASN A 33 -13.41 19.92 17.35
C ASN A 33 -14.77 20.15 16.67
N TYR A 34 -14.87 21.10 15.73
CA TYR A 34 -16.07 21.29 14.92
C TYR A 34 -16.31 20.09 13.97
N HIS A 35 -15.25 19.54 13.40
CA HIS A 35 -15.32 18.43 12.45
C HIS A 35 -15.28 17.05 13.12
N TYR A 36 -14.58 16.93 14.25
CA TYR A 36 -14.35 15.65 14.92
C TYR A 36 -14.70 15.73 16.40
N ARG A 37 -15.59 14.83 16.84
CA ARG A 37 -16.01 14.75 18.24
C ARG A 37 -14.92 14.19 19.14
N ASP A 38 -14.12 13.27 18.62
CA ASP A 38 -12.96 12.72 19.31
C ASP A 38 -11.78 12.46 18.36
N LEU A 39 -10.63 12.13 18.94
CA LEU A 39 -9.40 11.86 18.18
C LEU A 39 -9.47 10.55 17.40
N ASN A 40 -10.24 9.56 17.87
CA ASN A 40 -10.32 8.25 17.23
C ASN A 40 -11.06 8.35 15.89
N ASP A 41 -12.11 9.16 15.81
CA ASP A 41 -12.83 9.44 14.57
C ASP A 41 -11.91 10.18 13.57
N LEU A 42 -11.14 11.16 14.04
CA LEU A 42 -10.14 11.84 13.21
C LEU A 42 -9.07 10.88 12.68
N LEU A 43 -8.56 9.98 13.51
CA LEU A 43 -7.58 8.98 13.11
C LEU A 43 -8.17 8.01 12.07
N LEU A 44 -9.35 7.46 12.35
CA LEU A 44 -10.00 6.51 11.45
C LEU A 44 -10.25 7.12 10.07
N ASP A 45 -10.82 8.33 10.02
CA ASP A 45 -11.05 9.03 8.76
C ASP A 45 -9.71 9.34 8.06
N SER A 46 -8.68 9.75 8.81
CA SER A 46 -7.36 10.03 8.23
C SER A 46 -6.76 8.79 7.59
N PHE A 47 -6.89 7.61 8.21
CA PHE A 47 -6.49 6.33 7.61
C PHE A 47 -7.36 5.93 6.41
N ALA A 48 -8.67 6.23 6.43
CA ALA A 48 -9.53 6.01 5.28
C ALA A 48 -9.11 6.86 4.07
N PHE A 49 -8.75 8.13 4.32
CA PHE A 49 -8.17 9.02 3.30
C PHE A 49 -6.82 8.50 2.80
N TYR A 50 -5.95 8.05 3.70
CA TYR A 50 -4.69 7.41 3.33
C TYR A 50 -4.89 6.23 2.39
N VAL A 51 -5.75 5.27 2.76
CA VAL A 51 -6.06 4.07 1.96
C VAL A 51 -6.57 4.45 0.57
N GLU A 52 -7.47 5.44 0.46
CA GLU A 52 -7.98 5.87 -0.84
C GLU A 52 -6.87 6.44 -1.73
N ARG A 53 -5.97 7.25 -1.15
CA ARG A 53 -4.84 7.86 -1.86
C ARG A 53 -3.85 6.82 -2.37
N VAL A 54 -3.44 5.88 -1.51
CA VAL A 54 -2.44 4.87 -1.91
C VAL A 54 -3.02 3.84 -2.88
N SER A 55 -4.34 3.59 -2.84
CA SER A 55 -4.95 2.56 -3.70
C SER A 55 -4.82 2.86 -5.18
N VAL A 56 -4.86 4.15 -5.54
CA VAL A 56 -4.74 4.60 -6.94
C VAL A 56 -3.34 4.32 -7.50
N ALA A 57 -2.30 4.39 -6.67
CA ALA A 57 -0.93 4.11 -7.12
C ALA A 57 -0.80 2.63 -7.55
N TYR A 58 -1.29 1.72 -6.72
CA TYR A 58 -1.15 0.27 -6.93
C TYR A 58 -1.96 -0.25 -8.13
N GLU A 59 -3.17 0.29 -8.34
CA GLU A 59 -3.99 -0.07 -9.50
C GLU A 59 -3.29 0.22 -10.83
N ASN A 60 -2.57 1.34 -10.91
CA ASN A 60 -1.94 1.80 -12.14
C ASN A 60 -0.61 1.09 -12.42
N SER A 61 0.09 0.61 -11.38
CA SER A 61 1.46 0.06 -11.48
C SER A 61 1.60 -1.11 -12.44
N PHE A 62 0.53 -1.87 -12.68
CA PHE A 62 0.60 -3.14 -13.45
C PHE A 62 -0.01 -3.06 -14.84
N SER A 63 -0.73 -1.97 -15.15
CA SER A 63 -1.63 -1.86 -16.32
C SER A 63 -0.96 -2.05 -17.68
N THR A 64 0.36 -1.94 -17.76
CA THR A 64 1.13 -2.03 -19.00
C THR A 64 1.78 -3.39 -19.26
N ALA A 65 1.71 -4.33 -18.32
CA ALA A 65 2.39 -5.61 -18.43
C ALA A 65 1.81 -6.53 -19.52
N ARG A 66 2.67 -7.09 -20.36
CA ARG A 66 2.30 -7.96 -21.51
C ARG A 66 2.84 -9.38 -21.41
N ASN A 67 3.69 -9.66 -20.42
CA ASN A 67 4.31 -10.96 -20.18
C ASN A 67 4.77 -11.06 -18.72
N ASP A 68 5.24 -12.25 -18.33
CA ASP A 68 5.73 -12.55 -16.98
C ASP A 68 6.87 -11.63 -16.56
N GLU A 69 7.77 -11.29 -17.49
CA GLU A 69 8.93 -10.43 -17.26
C GLU A 69 8.51 -9.00 -16.94
N GLU A 70 7.64 -8.41 -17.76
CA GLU A 70 7.12 -7.05 -17.55
C GLU A 70 6.29 -6.96 -16.27
N LEU A 71 5.52 -8.00 -15.92
CA LEU A 71 4.78 -8.02 -14.66
C LEU A 71 5.73 -8.10 -13.46
N ALA A 72 6.79 -8.90 -13.55
CA ALA A 72 7.80 -8.98 -12.49
C ALA A 72 8.56 -7.65 -12.33
N ASP A 73 8.89 -6.99 -13.43
CA ASP A 73 9.53 -5.66 -13.43
C ASP A 73 8.61 -4.60 -12.82
N ALA A 74 7.31 -4.65 -13.11
CA ALA A 74 6.32 -3.76 -12.49
C ALA A 74 6.17 -3.98 -10.98
N VAL A 75 6.20 -5.23 -10.51
CA VAL A 75 6.19 -5.54 -9.06
C VAL A 75 7.45 -5.01 -8.40
N LEU A 76 8.63 -5.22 -9.00
CA LEU A 76 9.90 -4.71 -8.46
C LEU A 76 9.89 -3.18 -8.37
N ALA A 77 9.47 -2.50 -9.44
CA ALA A 77 9.36 -1.04 -9.47
C ALA A 77 8.38 -0.49 -8.42
N LEU A 78 7.28 -1.21 -8.15
CA LEU A 78 6.38 -0.86 -7.04
C LEU A 78 7.10 -0.97 -5.69
N ILE A 79 7.85 -2.05 -5.45
CA ILE A 79 8.60 -2.24 -4.19
C ILE A 79 9.63 -1.11 -4.02
N ASP A 80 10.34 -0.73 -5.09
CA ASP A 80 11.27 0.41 -5.06
C ASP A 80 10.55 1.71 -4.67
N SER A 81 9.47 2.04 -5.37
CA SER A 81 8.69 3.25 -5.12
C SER A 81 8.12 3.32 -3.71
N LEU A 82 7.76 2.18 -3.11
CA LEU A 82 7.25 2.11 -1.74
C LEU A 82 8.36 2.19 -0.70
N ALA A 83 9.54 1.66 -1.00
CA ALA A 83 10.70 1.77 -0.12
C ALA A 83 11.25 3.20 -0.08
N ASP A 84 11.17 3.94 -1.20
CA ASP A 84 11.59 5.34 -1.30
C ASP A 84 10.68 6.31 -0.50
N ASP A 85 9.40 5.94 -0.28
CA ASP A 85 8.45 6.69 0.55
C ASP A 85 8.21 5.99 1.90
N SER A 86 9.22 6.06 2.77
CA SER A 86 9.19 5.41 4.08
C SER A 86 8.03 5.85 4.96
N ASP A 87 7.58 7.11 4.84
CA ASP A 87 6.45 7.64 5.63
C ASP A 87 5.15 6.93 5.24
N THR A 88 4.92 6.73 3.95
CA THR A 88 3.77 5.94 3.46
C THR A 88 3.84 4.49 3.96
N ALA A 89 5.00 3.84 3.91
CA ALA A 89 5.16 2.48 4.42
C ALA A 89 4.88 2.38 5.94
N ILE A 90 5.40 3.31 6.74
CA ILE A 90 5.17 3.38 8.19
C ILE A 90 3.67 3.52 8.50
N LEU A 91 2.95 4.37 7.75
CA LEU A 91 1.50 4.51 7.89
C LEU A 91 0.77 3.19 7.64
N MET A 92 1.21 2.38 6.68
CA MET A 92 0.63 1.06 6.45
C MET A 92 0.84 0.12 7.66
N TRP A 93 2.02 0.13 8.27
CA TRP A 93 2.30 -0.71 9.44
C TRP A 93 1.49 -0.28 10.67
N GLU A 94 1.39 1.03 10.92
CA GLU A 94 0.51 1.58 11.96
C GLU A 94 -0.95 1.17 11.73
N LEU A 95 -1.42 1.22 10.48
CA LEU A 95 -2.76 0.74 10.10
C LEU A 95 -2.92 -0.76 10.40
N TYR A 96 -1.94 -1.61 10.10
CA TYR A 96 -2.00 -3.04 10.43
C TYR A 96 -2.04 -3.29 11.93
N VAL A 97 -1.24 -2.56 12.71
CA VAL A 97 -1.23 -2.66 14.18
C VAL A 97 -2.59 -2.26 14.76
N GLU A 98 -3.22 -1.20 14.26
CA GLU A 98 -4.55 -0.80 14.70
C GLU A 98 -5.66 -1.75 14.22
N ALA A 99 -5.53 -2.30 13.00
CA ALA A 99 -6.42 -3.33 12.49
C ALA A 99 -6.38 -4.61 13.33
N ALA A 100 -5.23 -4.97 13.92
CA ALA A 100 -5.18 -6.11 14.85
C ALA A 100 -6.09 -5.92 16.07
N ARG A 101 -6.45 -4.68 16.43
CA ARG A 101 -7.21 -4.32 17.63
C ARG A 101 -8.66 -3.96 17.32
N ASP A 102 -8.91 -3.07 16.36
CA ASP A 102 -10.24 -2.53 16.07
C ASP A 102 -10.78 -2.99 14.70
N ARG A 103 -12.03 -3.47 14.69
CA ARG A 103 -12.72 -3.96 13.49
C ARG A 103 -12.86 -2.89 12.40
N ARG A 104 -12.99 -1.62 12.77
CA ARG A 104 -13.11 -0.50 11.82
C ARG A 104 -11.86 -0.39 10.94
N TYR A 105 -10.69 -0.48 11.55
CA TYR A 105 -9.40 -0.49 10.83
C TYR A 105 -9.21 -1.77 10.02
N ARG A 106 -9.70 -2.94 10.49
CA ARG A 106 -9.71 -4.18 9.68
C ARG A 106 -10.49 -4.03 8.38
N MET A 107 -11.59 -3.27 8.40
CA MET A 107 -12.36 -3.02 7.18
C MET A 107 -11.57 -2.17 6.19
N LEU A 108 -10.80 -1.18 6.67
CA LEU A 108 -9.89 -0.39 5.83
C LEU A 108 -8.81 -1.26 5.18
N VAL A 109 -8.13 -2.10 5.97
CA VAL A 109 -7.11 -3.04 5.46
C VAL A 109 -7.70 -4.02 4.43
N ARG A 110 -8.92 -4.51 4.65
CA ARG A 110 -9.60 -5.40 3.68
C ARG A 110 -9.93 -4.68 2.38
N LYS A 111 -10.47 -3.46 2.46
CA LYS A 111 -10.77 -2.63 1.28
C LYS A 111 -9.48 -2.35 0.49
N TRP A 112 -8.43 -1.99 1.22
CA TRP A 112 -7.08 -1.79 0.70
C TRP A 112 -6.56 -3.02 -0.04
N SER A 113 -6.46 -4.17 0.63
CA SER A 113 -5.86 -5.39 0.09
C SER A 113 -6.54 -5.85 -1.21
N VAL A 114 -7.87 -5.81 -1.25
CA VAL A 114 -8.64 -6.13 -2.47
C VAL A 114 -8.25 -5.20 -3.63
N ARG A 115 -8.11 -3.91 -3.34
CA ARG A 115 -7.82 -2.89 -4.36
C ARG A 115 -6.36 -2.92 -4.81
N ALA A 116 -5.42 -3.01 -3.89
CA ALA A 116 -3.97 -3.05 -4.15
C ALA A 116 -3.60 -4.21 -5.07
N LYS A 117 -4.11 -5.42 -4.81
CA LYS A 117 -3.82 -6.58 -5.67
C LYS A 117 -4.71 -6.71 -6.89
N SER A 118 -5.71 -5.85 -7.07
CA SER A 118 -6.59 -5.92 -8.24
C SER A 118 -5.81 -5.77 -9.56
N GLY A 119 -4.75 -4.96 -9.55
CA GLY A 119 -3.85 -4.79 -10.70
C GLY A 119 -3.12 -6.08 -11.07
N VAL A 120 -2.56 -6.81 -10.09
CA VAL A 120 -1.91 -8.11 -10.35
C VAL A 120 -2.91 -9.24 -10.61
N ALA A 121 -4.07 -9.20 -9.96
CA ALA A 121 -5.16 -10.16 -10.17
C ALA A 121 -5.76 -10.10 -11.59
N ALA A 122 -5.49 -9.02 -12.34
CA ALA A 122 -5.81 -8.93 -13.76
C ALA A 122 -4.93 -9.82 -14.66
N TYR A 123 -3.90 -10.47 -14.12
CA TYR A 123 -2.95 -11.28 -14.87
C TYR A 123 -2.77 -12.70 -14.34
N CYS A 124 -3.35 -13.02 -13.18
CA CYS A 124 -3.09 -14.28 -12.47
C CYS A 124 -4.26 -14.68 -11.55
N GLY A 125 -4.22 -15.91 -11.04
CA GLY A 125 -5.17 -16.42 -10.07
C GLY A 125 -5.08 -15.72 -8.71
N ALA A 126 -6.17 -15.75 -7.95
CA ALA A 126 -6.28 -15.07 -6.65
C ALA A 126 -5.21 -15.49 -5.63
N THR A 127 -4.77 -16.75 -5.66
CA THR A 127 -3.68 -17.25 -4.82
C THR A 127 -2.36 -16.55 -5.14
N THR A 128 -2.01 -16.46 -6.43
CA THR A 128 -0.78 -15.80 -6.90
C THR A 128 -0.82 -14.31 -6.61
N ALA A 129 -1.95 -13.63 -6.87
CA ALA A 129 -2.10 -12.22 -6.52
C ALA A 129 -1.91 -11.97 -5.02
N THR A 130 -2.40 -12.87 -4.17
CA THR A 130 -2.19 -12.79 -2.71
C THR A 130 -0.75 -13.12 -2.31
N ALA A 131 -0.09 -14.05 -3.01
CA ALA A 131 1.31 -14.37 -2.78
C ALA A 131 2.24 -13.20 -3.16
N ILE A 132 1.96 -12.54 -4.29
CA ILE A 132 2.68 -11.33 -4.72
C ILE A 132 2.44 -10.17 -3.75
N GLU A 133 1.22 -9.97 -3.27
CA GLU A 133 0.91 -8.99 -2.21
C GLU A 133 1.75 -9.25 -0.95
N ALA A 134 1.75 -10.49 -0.45
CA ALA A 134 2.53 -10.85 0.73
C ALA A 134 4.04 -10.68 0.50
N LEU A 135 4.53 -10.98 -0.70
CA LEU A 135 5.93 -10.82 -1.07
C LEU A 135 6.34 -9.34 -1.07
N TRP A 136 5.59 -8.46 -1.74
CA TRP A 136 5.96 -7.05 -1.80
C TRP A 136 5.89 -6.40 -0.41
N ASP A 137 4.91 -6.78 0.43
CA ASP A 137 4.75 -6.19 1.76
C ASP A 137 5.97 -6.54 2.63
N GLY A 138 6.42 -7.79 2.53
CA GLY A 138 7.65 -8.26 3.17
C GLY A 138 8.92 -7.60 2.61
N ALA A 139 9.02 -7.46 1.28
CA ALA A 139 10.18 -6.87 0.63
C ALA A 139 10.35 -5.38 0.97
N VAL A 140 9.25 -4.60 0.96
CA VAL A 140 9.25 -3.18 1.37
C VAL A 140 9.69 -3.06 2.83
N MET A 141 9.14 -3.89 3.73
CA MET A 141 9.55 -3.93 5.14
C MET A 141 11.05 -4.21 5.27
N GLN A 142 11.56 -5.24 4.61
CA GLN A 142 12.98 -5.62 4.69
C GLN A 142 13.92 -4.55 4.13
N ARG A 143 13.52 -3.83 3.07
CA ARG A 143 14.33 -2.74 2.51
C ARG A 143 14.39 -1.50 3.41
N ILE A 144 13.30 -1.19 4.11
CA ILE A 144 13.26 0.00 4.99
C ILE A 144 13.89 -0.28 6.35
N VAL A 145 13.62 -1.44 6.97
CA VAL A 145 14.04 -1.72 8.35
C VAL A 145 14.94 -2.93 8.52
N GLY A 146 15.13 -3.76 7.48
CA GLY A 146 15.90 -4.99 7.57
C GLY A 146 17.40 -4.77 7.41
N ASP A 147 18.19 -5.58 8.11
CA ASP A 147 19.66 -5.61 7.97
C ASP A 147 20.14 -6.39 6.73
N ALA A 148 19.25 -7.18 6.13
CA ALA A 148 19.49 -7.94 4.91
C ALA A 148 18.19 -8.05 4.10
N TYR A 149 18.27 -7.77 2.81
CA TYR A 149 17.19 -7.93 1.84
C TYR A 149 17.73 -8.53 0.54
N LEU A 150 16.86 -9.15 -0.25
CA LEU A 150 17.24 -9.72 -1.54
C LEU A 150 17.67 -8.60 -2.50
N PRO A 151 18.84 -8.72 -3.16
CA PRO A 151 19.18 -7.87 -4.30
C PRO A 151 18.10 -7.94 -5.38
N ASP A 152 17.97 -6.88 -6.17
CA ASP A 152 16.89 -6.74 -7.15
C ASP A 152 16.81 -7.89 -8.15
N ASP A 153 17.96 -8.42 -8.59
CA ASP A 153 18.00 -9.54 -9.52
C ASP A 153 17.52 -10.85 -8.87
N GLU A 154 17.77 -11.05 -7.58
CA GLU A 154 17.26 -12.18 -6.79
C GLU A 154 15.77 -12.04 -6.51
N LEU A 155 15.35 -10.86 -6.04
CA LEU A 155 13.95 -10.57 -5.77
C LEU A 155 13.10 -10.73 -7.04
N ARG A 156 13.58 -10.23 -8.18
CA ARG A 156 12.96 -10.42 -9.50
C ARG A 156 12.85 -11.90 -9.88
N ARG A 157 13.88 -12.71 -9.62
CA ARG A 157 13.82 -14.18 -9.85
C ARG A 157 12.74 -14.84 -9.00
N VAL A 158 12.59 -14.44 -7.73
CA VAL A 158 11.54 -14.95 -6.83
C VAL A 158 10.15 -14.56 -7.34
N ILE A 159 9.95 -13.28 -7.71
CA ILE A 159 8.69 -12.79 -8.28
C ILE A 159 8.31 -13.60 -9.53
N LEU A 160 9.24 -13.78 -10.46
CA LEU A 160 9.03 -14.59 -11.66
C LEU A 160 8.67 -16.04 -11.34
N SER A 161 9.31 -16.64 -10.33
CA SER A 161 9.00 -18.00 -9.91
C SER A 161 7.57 -18.13 -9.40
N ILE A 162 7.07 -17.15 -8.64
CA ILE A 162 5.68 -17.12 -8.17
C ILE A 162 4.72 -17.01 -9.34
N ILE A 163 4.94 -16.04 -10.24
CA ILE A 163 4.09 -15.81 -11.42
C ILE A 163 4.03 -17.07 -12.31
N ARG A 164 5.19 -17.64 -12.66
CA ARG A 164 5.29 -18.80 -13.56
C ARG A 164 4.72 -20.09 -12.97
N SER A 165 4.59 -20.17 -11.64
CA SER A 165 3.94 -21.30 -10.97
C SER A 165 2.42 -21.31 -11.16
N ASP A 166 1.83 -20.18 -11.59
CA ASP A 166 0.40 -20.04 -11.75
C ASP A 166 -0.09 -20.57 -13.12
N PRO A 167 -0.95 -21.60 -13.15
CA PRO A 167 -1.56 -22.08 -14.39
C PRO A 167 -2.63 -21.13 -14.96
N LEU A 168 -3.15 -20.19 -14.16
CA LEU A 168 -4.19 -19.23 -14.55
C LEU A 168 -3.62 -17.91 -15.07
N ARG A 169 -2.30 -17.77 -15.18
CA ARG A 169 -1.68 -16.55 -15.68
C ARG A 169 -2.09 -16.24 -17.12
N HIS A 170 -2.35 -14.98 -17.41
CA HIS A 170 -2.77 -14.51 -18.72
C HIS A 170 -2.36 -13.06 -18.96
N TYR A 171 -2.21 -12.66 -20.23
CA TYR A 171 -1.84 -11.31 -20.62
C TYR A 171 -2.69 -10.85 -21.82
N PRO A 172 -2.90 -9.53 -21.99
CA PRO A 172 -3.50 -9.01 -23.21
C PRO A 172 -2.63 -9.42 -24.40
N ASP A 173 -3.21 -10.10 -25.39
CA ASP A 173 -2.49 -10.43 -26.63
C ASP A 173 -1.92 -9.13 -27.23
N GLY A 174 -0.62 -9.10 -27.53
CA GLY A 174 0.05 -7.98 -28.22
C GLY A 174 -0.47 -7.69 -29.65
N ARG A 175 -1.65 -8.21 -30.00
CA ARG A 175 -2.32 -8.10 -31.31
C ARG A 175 -3.62 -7.29 -31.22
N THR A 176 -3.66 -6.16 -30.52
CA THR A 176 -4.77 -5.19 -30.72
C THR A 176 -4.34 -3.75 -30.43
N MET A 177 -3.40 -3.21 -31.20
CA MET A 177 -3.20 -1.75 -31.29
C MET A 177 -2.77 -1.29 -32.70
N ALA A 178 -3.32 -1.93 -33.73
CA ALA A 178 -3.24 -1.45 -35.12
C ALA A 178 -4.64 -1.38 -35.72
N ALA A 179 -5.50 -0.52 -35.16
CA ALA A 179 -6.67 0.05 -35.84
C ALA A 179 -7.38 1.01 -34.88
N ARG A 180 -7.01 2.29 -34.93
CA ARG A 180 -7.92 3.45 -34.90
C ARG A 180 -7.14 4.72 -35.19
#